data_AF-A0AAQ4FJP3-F1
#
_entry.id   AF-A0AAQ4FJP3-F1
#
_cell.length_a   1.000
_cell.length_b   1.000
_cell.length_c   1.000
_cell.angle_alpha   90.00
_cell.angle_beta   90.00
_cell.angle_gamma   90.00
#
_symmetry.space_group_name_H-M   'P 1'
#
loop_
_entity.id
_entity.type
_entity.pdbx_description
1 polymer ?
#
loop_
_entity_poly.entity_id
_entity_poly.type
_entity_poly.pdbx_seq_one_letter_code
_entity_poly.pdbx_strand_id
1 'polypeptide(L)' 'MADNTQGDQSWRTQPFRQNVRGKIEEAIRQAANPTFRSATEMENHVFQKARSKDEYLSFVARLIIHVREMIGVVGRRRR' A
#
# COMPACT_ATOMS: atom_id res chain seq x y z
N MET A 1 1.78 -16.18 -31.29
CA MET A 1 2.91 -16.30 -30.34
C MET A 1 2.55 -15.47 -29.11
N ALA A 2 2.70 -16.04 -27.92
CA ALA A 2 2.16 -15.53 -26.66
C ALA A 2 2.96 -14.35 -26.11
N ASP A 3 2.28 -13.22 -25.83
CA ASP A 3 2.77 -12.18 -24.91
C ASP A 3 1.81 -12.10 -23.73
N ASN A 4 1.98 -12.99 -22.75
CA ASN A 4 1.28 -12.93 -21.46
C ASN A 4 2.22 -12.52 -20.33
N THR A 5 3.35 -11.89 -20.66
CA THR A 5 4.39 -11.43 -19.73
C THR A 5 4.15 -10.02 -19.20
N GLN A 6 3.22 -9.26 -19.80
CA GLN A 6 2.89 -7.90 -19.36
C GLN A 6 2.31 -7.87 -17.94
N GLY A 7 1.56 -8.90 -17.52
CA GLY A 7 0.90 -8.94 -16.22
C GLY A 7 1.85 -8.95 -15.02
N ASP A 8 3.05 -9.51 -15.18
CA ASP A 8 4.05 -9.66 -14.11
C ASP A 8 5.06 -8.51 -14.05
N GLN A 9 5.31 -7.78 -15.14
CA GLN A 9 6.18 -6.59 -15.11
C GLN A 9 5.40 -5.28 -14.85
N SER A 10 4.07 -5.31 -14.97
CA SER A 10 3.21 -4.14 -14.80
C SER A 10 3.32 -3.46 -13.43
N TRP A 11 3.68 -4.18 -12.35
CA TRP A 11 3.76 -3.58 -11.01
C TRP A 11 4.91 -2.59 -10.83
N ARG A 12 5.96 -2.70 -11.66
CA ARG A 12 7.07 -1.74 -11.69
C ARG A 12 6.79 -0.49 -12.49
N THR A 13 5.69 -0.46 -13.26
CA THR A 13 5.36 0.69 -14.09
C THR A 13 4.85 1.87 -13.27
N GLN A 14 5.20 3.09 -13.70
CA GLN A 14 4.76 4.35 -13.11
C GLN A 14 3.23 4.40 -12.83
N PRO A 15 2.33 4.03 -13.77
CA PRO A 15 0.89 4.08 -13.53
C PRO A 15 0.42 3.10 -12.44
N PHE A 16 1.04 1.93 -12.31
CA PHE A 16 0.69 0.97 -11.28
C PHE A 16 1.13 1.43 -9.88
N ARG A 17 2.36 1.98 -9.78
CA ARG A 17 2.86 2.58 -8.55
C ARG A 17 2.00 3.76 -8.10
N GLN A 18 1.56 4.61 -9.03
CA GLN A 18 0.62 5.71 -8.75
C GLN A 18 -0.71 5.19 -8.21
N ASN A 19 -1.27 4.12 -8.80
CA ASN A 19 -2.49 3.49 -8.30
C ASN A 19 -2.33 2.95 -6.88
N VAL A 20 -1.20 2.30 -6.58
CA VAL A 20 -0.91 1.77 -5.24
C VAL A 20 -0.68 2.89 -4.23
N ARG A 21 0.05 3.94 -4.61
CA ARG A 21 0.21 5.16 -3.79
C ARG A 21 -1.14 5.77 -3.44
N GLY A 22 -2.05 5.90 -4.42
CA GLY A 22 -3.41 6.38 -4.18
C GLY A 22 -4.17 5.54 -3.16
N LYS A 23 -4.09 4.20 -3.25
CA LYS A 23 -4.73 3.30 -2.27
C LYS A 23 -4.14 3.44 -0.86
N ILE A 24 -2.83 3.62 -0.73
CA ILE A 24 -2.17 3.84 0.55
C ILE A 24 -2.56 5.22 1.12
N GLU A 25 -2.58 6.26 0.29
CA GLU A 25 -2.96 7.61 0.67
C GLU A 25 -4.40 7.67 1.16
N GLU A 26 -5.33 7.01 0.45
CA GLU A 26 -6.72 6.86 0.89
C GLU A 26 -6.81 6.17 2.25
N ALA A 27 -6.04 5.10 2.48
CA ALA A 27 -6.01 4.41 3.77
C ALA A 27 -5.46 5.30 4.90
N ILE A 28 -4.39 6.05 4.65
CA ILE A 28 -3.79 6.99 5.62
C ILE A 28 -4.75 8.16 5.90
N ARG A 29 -5.38 8.72 4.86
CA ARG A 29 -6.36 9.81 4.97
C ARG A 29 -7.57 9.35 5.79
N GLN A 30 -8.04 8.12 5.58
CA GLN A 30 -9.08 7.50 6.40
C GLN A 30 -8.61 7.25 7.84
N ALA A 31 -7.32 6.97 8.06
CA ALA A 31 -6.78 6.81 9.39
C ALA A 31 -6.68 8.11 10.19
N ALA A 32 -6.79 9.28 9.53
CA ALA A 32 -6.72 10.62 10.14
C ALA A 32 -5.50 10.83 11.07
N ASN A 33 -4.43 10.06 10.85
CA ASN A 33 -3.29 10.02 11.75
C ASN A 33 -2.04 10.56 11.04
N PRO A 34 -1.66 11.84 11.28
CA PRO A 34 -0.61 12.54 10.54
C PRO A 34 0.81 11.99 10.79
N THR A 35 0.95 11.02 11.69
CA THR A 35 2.23 10.34 11.98
C THR A 35 2.58 9.26 10.97
N PHE A 36 1.63 8.80 10.13
CA PHE A 36 1.96 7.90 9.03
C PHE A 36 2.73 8.68 7.96
N ARG A 37 3.98 8.26 7.70
CA ARG A 37 4.81 8.80 6.62
C ARG A 37 4.02 8.82 5.30
N SER A 38 4.22 9.84 4.47
CA SER A 38 3.51 10.03 3.20
C SER A 38 3.40 8.74 2.39
N ALA A 39 2.27 8.48 1.74
CA ALA A 39 2.02 7.28 0.92
C ALA A 39 3.15 7.02 -0.10
N THR A 40 3.75 8.08 -0.61
CA THR A 40 4.97 8.09 -1.45
C THR A 40 6.14 7.33 -0.83
N GLU A 41 6.45 7.60 0.45
CA GLU A 41 7.56 6.99 1.18
C GLU A 41 7.25 5.54 1.56
N MET A 42 6.01 5.30 1.99
CA MET A 42 5.54 3.94 2.29
C MET A 42 5.60 3.04 1.07
N GLU A 43 5.15 3.54 -0.08
CA GLU A 43 5.20 2.80 -1.33
C GLU A 43 6.65 2.60 -1.80
N ASN A 44 7.53 3.61 -1.68
CA ASN A 44 8.97 3.45 -1.98
C ASN A 44 9.60 2.34 -1.13
N HIS A 45 9.28 2.28 0.16
CA HIS A 45 9.81 1.25 1.04
C HIS A 45 9.27 -0.15 0.68
N VAL A 46 7.98 -0.27 0.36
CA VAL A 46 7.38 -1.53 -0.09
C VAL A 46 7.92 -1.96 -1.45
N PHE A 47 8.18 -1.01 -2.36
CA PHE A 47 8.81 -1.27 -3.65
C PHE A 47 10.25 -1.76 -3.52
N GLN A 48 11.05 -1.16 -2.62
CA GLN A 48 12.42 -1.62 -2.35
C GLN A 48 12.46 -2.99 -1.68
N LYS A 49 11.46 -3.32 -0.85
CA LYS A 49 11.40 -4.57 -0.10
C LYS A 49 10.82 -5.73 -0.91
N ALA A 50 9.86 -5.45 -1.79
CA ALA A 50 9.22 -6.46 -2.62
C ALA A 50 10.13 -6.90 -3.77
N ARG A 51 10.38 -8.20 -3.89
CA ARG A 51 11.11 -8.77 -5.05
C ARG A 51 10.19 -9.18 -6.19
N SER A 52 8.90 -9.37 -5.90
CA SER A 52 7.89 -9.81 -6.87
C SER A 52 6.56 -9.06 -6.67
N LYS A 53 5.72 -9.08 -7.70
CA LYS A 53 4.36 -8.51 -7.69
C LYS A 53 3.53 -8.99 -6.50
N ASP A 54 3.59 -10.29 -6.23
CA ASP A 54 2.81 -10.95 -5.18
C ASP A 54 3.20 -10.43 -3.79
N GLU A 55 4.51 -10.35 -3.51
CA GLU A 55 5.03 -9.73 -2.29
C GLU A 55 4.61 -8.26 -2.19
N TYR A 56 4.74 -7.49 -3.27
CA TYR A 56 4.37 -6.07 -3.27
C TYR A 56 2.89 -5.88 -2.89
N LEU A 57 1.99 -6.65 -3.51
CA LEU A 57 0.57 -6.62 -3.19
C LEU A 57 0.28 -7.10 -1.77
N SER A 58 0.96 -8.14 -1.30
CA SER A 58 0.84 -8.66 0.07
C SER A 58 1.29 -7.63 1.13
N PHE A 59 2.42 -6.95 0.89
CA PHE A 59 2.90 -5.87 1.75
C PHE A 59 1.95 -4.67 1.75
N VAL A 60 1.47 -4.23 0.58
CA VAL A 60 0.51 -3.12 0.47
C VAL A 60 -0.81 -3.49 1.16
N ALA A 61 -1.32 -4.70 0.97
CA ALA A 61 -2.55 -5.17 1.59
C ALA A 61 -2.41 -5.19 3.12
N ARG A 62 -1.31 -5.77 3.65
CA ARG A 62 -1.01 -5.75 5.09
C ARG A 62 -0.85 -4.33 5.62
N LEU A 63 -0.19 -3.44 4.87
CA LEU A 63 0.01 -2.05 5.26
C LEU A 63 -1.34 -1.32 5.37
N ILE A 64 -2.20 -1.42 4.35
CA ILE A 64 -3.53 -0.81 4.34
C ILE A 64 -4.39 -1.36 5.49
N ILE A 65 -4.36 -2.68 5.72
CA ILE A 65 -5.08 -3.30 6.83
C ILE A 65 -4.55 -2.77 8.17
N HIS A 66 -3.23 -2.68 8.35
CA HIS A 66 -2.63 -2.20 9.59
C HIS A 66 -2.95 -0.72 9.86
N VAL A 67 -2.85 0.12 8.83
CA VAL A 67 -3.21 1.55 8.88
C VAL A 67 -4.68 1.71 9.25
N ARG A 68 -5.57 0.91 8.67
CA ARG A 68 -7.00 0.91 8.99
C ARG A 68 -7.27 0.31 10.37
N GLU A 69 -6.64 -0.79 10.75
CA GLU A 69 -6.85 -1.44 12.06
C GLU A 69 -6.45 -0.54 13.23
N MET A 70 -5.44 0.33 13.03
CA MET A 70 -5.05 1.34 14.01
C MET A 70 -6.22 2.25 14.43
N ILE A 71 -7.20 2.51 13.54
CA ILE A 71 -8.42 3.28 13.86
C ILE A 71 -9.35 2.52 14.82
N GLY A 72 -9.40 1.19 14.71
CA GLY A 72 -10.31 0.32 15.44
C GLY A 72 -9.89 0.08 16.89
N VAL A 73 -8.61 0.31 17.20
CA VAL A 73 -8.07 0.24 18.56
C VAL A 73 -8.22 1.57 19.31
N VAL A 74 -8.11 2.70 18.60
CA VAL A 74 -8.28 4.04 19.19
C VAL A 74 -9.76 4.34 19.49
N GLY A 75 -10.70 3.78 18.73
CA GLY A 75 -12.14 3.93 18.98
C GLY A 75 -12.74 3.09 20.12
N ARG A 76 -11.99 2.14 20.72
CA ARG A 76 -12.50 1.23 21.77
C ARG A 76 -11.99 1.50 23.19
N ARG A 77 -11.21 2.56 23.43
CA ARG A 77 -10.76 2.98 24.78
C ARG A 77 -11.43 4.27 25.28
N ARG A 78 -12.72 4.44 24.98
CA ARG A 78 -13.59 5.47 25.56
C ARG A 78 -14.97 4.86 25.86
N ARG A 79 -15.00 3.85 26.73
CA ARG A 79 -16.18 3.52 27.55
C ARG A 79 -15.70 3.26 28.96
#